data_AF-A0A819PPA4-F1
#
_entry.id   AF-A0A819PPA4-F1
#
_cell.length_a   1.000
_cell.length_b   1.000
_cell.length_c   1.000
_cell.angle_alpha   90.00
_cell.angle_beta   90.00
_cell.angle_gamma   90.00
#
_symmetry.space_group_name_H-M   'P 1'
#
loop_
_entity.id
_entity.type
_entity.pdbx_description
1 polymer ?
#
loop_
_entity_poly.entity_id
_entity_poly.type
_entity_poly.pdbx_seq_one_letter_code
_entity_poly.pdbx_strand_id
1 'polypeptide(L)' 'FRENQERHALKKRQEEYDNYAEMANMVSSDLLTENPDQAISQFGPHRIVPDRWKGMNQDQLRRIREEQQKQAEEKKVNF' A
#
# COMPACT_ATOMS: atom_id res chain seq x y z
N PHE A 1 8.86 -41.64 26.04
CA PHE A 1 8.32 -41.81 24.66
C PHE A 1 7.06 -40.96 24.44
N ARG A 2 5.97 -41.14 25.22
CA ARG A 2 4.74 -40.32 25.15
C ARG A 2 4.98 -38.81 25.31
N GLU A 3 5.69 -38.40 26.35
CA GLU A 3 6.01 -36.99 26.59
C GLU A 3 6.73 -36.33 25.39
N ASN A 4 7.61 -37.08 24.71
CA ASN A 4 8.34 -36.56 23.55
C ASN A 4 7.42 -36.42 22.32
N GLN A 5 6.43 -37.32 22.16
CA GLN A 5 5.43 -37.21 21.10
C GLN A 5 4.46 -36.05 21.35
N GLU A 6 4.03 -35.84 22.59
CA GLU A 6 3.16 -34.72 22.98
C GLU A 6 3.88 -33.38 22.78
N ARG A 7 5.15 -33.29 23.17
CA ARG A 7 5.98 -32.11 22.90
C ARG A 7 6.16 -31.84 21.41
N HIS A 8 6.34 -32.88 20.60
CA HIS A 8 6.46 -32.72 19.14
C HIS A 8 5.13 -32.26 18.51
N ALA A 9 4.00 -32.81 18.94
CA ALA A 9 2.68 -32.40 18.45
C ALA A 9 2.36 -30.95 18.83
N LEU A 10 2.71 -30.52 20.04
CA LEU A 10 2.55 -29.14 20.48
C LEU A 10 3.44 -28.18 19.67
N LYS A 11 4.71 -28.53 19.44
CA LYS A 11 5.62 -27.74 18.61
C LYS A 11 5.09 -27.58 17.18
N LYS A 12 4.66 -28.68 16.55
CA LYS A 12 4.09 -28.62 15.20
C LYS A 12 2.88 -27.70 15.13
N ARG A 13 2.00 -27.76 16.13
CA ARG A 13 0.84 -26.86 16.21
C ARG A 13 1.27 -25.40 16.37
N GLN A 14 2.28 -25.13 17.19
CA GLN A 14 2.82 -23.78 17.36
C GLN A 14 3.41 -23.25 16.05
N GLU A 15 4.21 -24.06 15.36
CA GLU A 15 4.77 -23.71 14.04
C GLU A 15 3.67 -23.42 13.02
N GLU A 16 2.58 -24.19 12.99
CA GLU A 16 1.43 -23.93 12.12
C GLU A 16 0.76 -22.58 12.43
N TYR A 17 0.61 -22.22 13.72
CA TYR A 17 0.08 -20.92 14.11
C TYR A 17 1.02 -19.77 13.75
N ASP A 18 2.32 -19.92 13.98
CA ASP A 18 3.32 -18.90 13.68
C ASP A 18 3.39 -18.66 12.16
N ASN A 19 3.38 -19.73 11.36
CA ASN A 19 3.34 -19.66 9.90
C ASN A 19 2.08 -18.92 9.42
N TYR A 20 0.91 -19.23 10.01
CA TYR A 20 -0.32 -18.55 9.65
C TYR A 20 -0.27 -17.06 9.99
N ALA A 21 0.26 -16.70 11.16
CA ALA A 21 0.42 -15.32 11.58
C ALA A 21 1.38 -14.55 10.64
N GLU A 22 2.51 -15.15 10.25
CA GLU A 22 3.45 -14.56 9.29
C GLU A 22 2.78 -14.30 7.94
N MET A 23 2.07 -15.28 7.40
CA MET A 23 1.33 -15.12 6.14
C MET A 23 0.29 -13.99 6.24
N ALA A 24 -0.50 -13.96 7.31
CA ALA A 24 -1.51 -12.93 7.52
C ALA A 24 -0.87 -11.54 7.57
N ASN A 25 0.21 -11.38 8.35
CA ASN A 25 0.95 -10.13 8.47
C ASN A 25 1.49 -9.68 7.11
N MET A 26 2.06 -10.60 6.33
CA MET A 26 2.59 -10.27 5.01
C MET A 26 1.51 -9.83 4.04
N VAL A 27 0.39 -10.55 3.98
CA VAL A 27 -0.74 -10.19 3.10
C VAL A 27 -1.31 -8.83 3.48
N SER A 28 -1.34 -8.49 4.76
CA SER A 28 -1.78 -7.17 5.24
C SER A 28 -0.71 -6.07 5.19
N SER A 29 0.53 -6.40 4.84
CA SER A 29 1.63 -5.44 4.89
C SER A 29 1.50 -4.37 3.81
N ASP A 30 2.09 -3.20 4.06
CA ASP A 30 2.15 -2.10 3.09
C ASP A 30 2.82 -2.46 1.76
N LEU A 31 3.69 -3.50 1.78
CA LEU A 31 4.37 -4.00 0.60
C LEU A 31 3.38 -4.68 -0.35
N LEU A 32 2.62 -5.66 0.14
CA LEU A 32 1.70 -6.46 -0.69
C LEU A 32 0.35 -5.78 -0.93
N THR A 33 -0.09 -4.87 -0.04
CA THR A 33 -1.28 -4.05 -0.25
C THR A 33 -1.04 -2.84 -1.15
N GLU A 34 0.22 -2.62 -1.54
CA GLU A 34 0.67 -1.47 -2.28
C GLU A 34 0.23 -0.12 -1.67
N ASN A 35 0.20 -0.01 -0.34
CA ASN A 35 -0.25 1.20 0.35
C ASN A 35 0.43 2.49 -0.20
N PRO A 36 -0.32 3.48 -0.73
CA PRO A 36 0.24 4.74 -1.23
C PRO A 36 0.74 5.68 -0.13
N ASP A 37 0.27 5.50 1.12
CA ASP A 37 0.65 6.35 2.26
C ASP A 37 2.13 6.19 2.64
N GLN A 38 2.77 5.10 2.18
CA GLN A 38 4.22 4.90 2.25
C GLN A 38 5.02 6.05 1.63
N ALA A 39 4.44 6.78 0.66
CA ALA A 39 5.06 7.93 0.01
C ALA A 39 4.92 9.24 0.79
N ILE A 40 4.15 9.28 1.89
CA ILE A 40 3.94 10.51 2.68
C ILE A 40 5.23 10.90 3.39
N SER A 41 5.72 12.10 3.10
CA SER A 41 6.93 12.62 3.74
C SER A 41 6.64 13.20 5.12
N GLN A 42 7.49 12.87 6.09
CA GLN A 42 7.49 13.52 7.41
C GLN A 42 7.93 14.99 7.35
N PHE A 43 8.58 15.42 6.26
CA PHE A 43 9.05 16.79 6.07
C PHE A 43 7.99 17.75 5.52
N GLY A 44 6.74 17.29 5.39
CA GLY A 44 5.58 18.13 5.07
C GLY A 44 4.71 17.58 3.94
N PRO A 45 3.45 18.04 3.85
CA PRO A 45 2.43 17.46 2.97
C PRO A 45 2.68 17.69 1.47
N HIS A 46 3.57 18.63 1.11
CA HIS A 46 3.95 18.92 -0.27
C HIS A 46 5.16 18.10 -0.74
N ARG A 47 5.74 17.26 0.14
CA ARG A 47 6.89 16.40 -0.17
C ARG A 47 6.45 14.94 -0.22
N ILE A 48 7.10 14.19 -1.09
CA ILE A 48 6.93 12.74 -1.23
C ILE A 48 8.26 12.04 -1.00
N VAL A 49 8.21 10.80 -0.55
CA VAL A 49 9.37 9.91 -0.49
C VAL A 49 9.51 9.25 -1.88
N PRO A 50 10.50 9.64 -2.72
CA PRO A 50 10.46 9.35 -4.15
C PRO A 50 10.56 7.85 -4.50
N ASP A 51 11.29 7.09 -3.70
CA ASP A 51 11.45 5.63 -3.81
C ASP A 51 10.15 4.86 -3.53
N ARG A 52 9.22 5.46 -2.78
CA ARG A 52 7.93 4.86 -2.40
C ARG A 52 6.75 5.40 -3.20
N TRP A 53 7.00 6.30 -4.14
CA TRP A 53 5.96 6.95 -4.92
C TRP A 53 5.39 6.01 -5.99
N LYS A 54 4.07 5.78 -5.93
CA LYS A 54 3.33 4.87 -6.83
C LYS A 54 2.42 5.60 -7.82
N GLY A 55 2.67 6.90 -8.03
CA GLY A 55 1.85 7.75 -8.90
C GLY A 55 0.81 8.59 -8.13
N MET A 56 -0.02 9.30 -8.89
CA MET A 56 -1.06 10.19 -8.35
C MET A 56 -2.34 9.40 -8.05
N ASN A 57 -3.07 9.84 -7.02
CA ASN A 57 -4.37 9.25 -6.73
C ASN A 57 -5.42 9.67 -7.77
N GLN A 58 -6.55 8.95 -7.81
CA GLN A 58 -7.60 9.18 -8.81
C GLN A 58 -8.18 10.59 -8.72
N ASP A 59 -8.27 11.17 -7.52
CA ASP A 59 -8.84 12.50 -7.34
C ASP A 59 -7.93 13.58 -7.93
N GLN A 60 -6.61 13.44 -7.76
CA GLN A 60 -5.61 14.31 -8.38
C GLN A 60 -5.69 14.20 -9.91
N LEU A 61 -5.74 12.99 -10.44
CA LEU A 61 -5.87 12.76 -11.88
C LEU A 61 -7.18 13.33 -12.44
N ARG A 62 -8.30 13.23 -11.70
CA ARG A 62 -9.57 13.85 -12.10
C ARG A 62 -9.45 15.37 -12.17
N ARG A 63 -8.89 16.02 -11.15
CA ARG A 63 -8.68 17.48 -11.15
C ARG A 63 -7.82 17.93 -12.34
N ILE A 64 -6.77 17.18 -12.67
CA ILE A 64 -5.94 17.47 -13.84
C ILE A 64 -6.77 17.41 -15.13
N ARG A 65 -7.60 16.38 -15.29
CA ARG A 65 -8.47 16.23 -16.47
C ARG A 65 -9.53 17.34 -16.57
N GLU A 66 -10.14 17.72 -15.45
CA GLU A 66 -11.08 18.85 -15.38
C GLU A 66 -10.40 20.15 -15.81
N GLU A 67 -9.18 20.39 -15.34
CA GLU A 67 -8.43 21.59 -15.71
C GLU A 67 -8.03 21.60 -17.19
N GLN A 68 -7.64 20.44 -17.73
CA GLN A 68 -7.37 20.30 -19.17
C GLN A 68 -8.60 20.61 -20.03
N GLN A 69 -9.79 20.22 -19.58
CA GLN A 69 -11.05 20.54 -20.28
C GLN A 69 -11.30 22.04 -20.31
N LYS A 70 -11.16 22.72 -19.16
CA LYS A 70 -11.28 24.20 -19.09
C LYS A 70 -10.28 24.88 -20.02
N GLN A 71 -9.02 24.46 -20.00
CA GLN A 71 -7.99 25.02 -20.89
C GLN A 71 -8.34 24.84 -22.38
N ALA A 72 -8.94 23.69 -22.74
CA ALA A 72 -9.39 23.45 -24.11
C ALA A 72 -10.57 24.36 -24.51
N GLU A 73 -11.47 24.65 -23.57
CA GLU A 73 -12.58 25.59 -23.78
C GLU A 73 -12.10 27.04 -23.88
N GLU A 74 -11.24 27.50 -22.97
CA GLU A 74 -10.61 28.82 -23.00
C GLU A 74 -9.87 29.06 -24.33
N LYS A 75 -9.17 28.02 -24.81
CA LYS A 75 -8.49 28.09 -26.09
C LYS A 75 -9.47 28.33 -27.25
N LYS A 76 -10.65 27.69 -27.25
CA LYS A 76 -11.66 27.92 -28.30
C LYS A 76 -12.27 29.32 -28.28
N VAL A 77 -12.21 30.01 -27.13
CA VAL A 77 -12.77 31.37 -26.96
C VAL A 77 -11.73 32.45 -27.25
N ASN A 78 -10.45 32.16 -27.02
CA ASN A 78 -9.33 33.10 -27.22
C ASN A 78 -8.72 33.08 -28.63
N PHE A 79 -9.27 32.28 -29.55
CA PHE A 79 -8.99 32.26 -30.98
C PHE A 79 -10.26 32.55 -31.76
#